data_AF-A0A7Y4USI6-F1
#
_entry.id   AF-A0A7Y4USI6-F1
#
_cell.length_a   1.000
_cell.length_b   1.000
_cell.length_c   1.000
_cell.angle_alpha   90.00
_cell.angle_beta   90.00
_cell.angle_gamma   90.00
#
_symmetry.space_group_name_H-M   'P 1'
#
loop_
_entity.id
_entity.type
_entity.pdbx_description
1 polymer ?
#
loop_
_entity_poly.entity_id
_entity_poly.type
_entity_poly.pdbx_seq_one_letter_code
_entity_poly.pdbx_strand_id
1 'polypeptide(L)'
;MRRLTVLAVLTAAIASALLASAPARANIFTSILREAGEAGGKAASHSGSHLGAVGKAASHLKGLAGAPKGALAAHATPEGHWQFVNREGQVFTAGTADEMKRVLPALSPDIAAGESKLTLYLSEDSVFQNRAALDQLPKDANLHVVTDSGTYGVTRSGSGSSAALKAQIKPNVVVELADRAMFDETVSYLGRSLNKANIRTISLQPGASNRLPSAPKLDGASKLPQVDELDPVHLAAAFRSIRGQTALVAGRVENGKIYFTPSKGGEVSRDLDELVSAASQNDVNLVILHTDAARQPGGRNWLWQSIEVSGLKDAAKAANFGDFIEALGARRGGFQVTASREGSSRVQLAASPAETGAGLAGEASSLLEETVSHLTGEIVTKAVEMHGRDESSQREANAQLIPGIPTYVQIPYLVGIISGVFSWGTARGWWSRIWPSGGGRPADGPGPAGRIRAWLNRTPREATFLLVFLPVVGFPALMWQLAVQTWETVTAPFRWVYRRFLRREI
;
A
#
# COMPACT_ATOMS: atom_id res chain seq x y z
N MET A 1 -4.93 -4.00 -46.65
CA MET A 1 -5.61 -3.12 -45.68
C MET A 1 -5.88 -3.79 -44.33
N ARG A 2 -6.56 -4.96 -44.24
CA ARG A 2 -6.82 -5.65 -42.95
C ARG A 2 -5.59 -5.95 -42.07
N ARG A 3 -4.40 -6.21 -42.65
CA ARG A 3 -3.16 -6.45 -41.89
C ARG A 3 -2.54 -5.16 -41.30
N LEU A 4 -2.81 -4.00 -41.90
CA LEU A 4 -2.30 -2.70 -41.42
C LEU A 4 -3.13 -2.15 -40.26
N THR A 5 -4.45 -2.34 -40.30
CA THR A 5 -5.33 -1.99 -39.17
C THR A 5 -5.11 -2.88 -37.96
N VAL A 6 -4.86 -4.18 -38.14
CA VAL A 6 -4.52 -5.08 -37.03
C VAL A 6 -3.17 -4.72 -36.41
N LEU A 7 -2.17 -4.35 -37.22
CA LEU A 7 -0.86 -3.91 -36.73
C LEU A 7 -0.97 -2.60 -35.92
N ALA A 8 -1.73 -1.62 -36.43
CA ALA A 8 -1.94 -0.33 -35.78
C ALA A 8 -2.64 -0.46 -34.42
N VAL A 9 -3.66 -1.33 -34.33
CA VAL A 9 -4.38 -1.61 -33.08
C VAL A 9 -3.48 -2.34 -32.08
N LEU A 10 -2.64 -3.28 -32.53
CA LEU A 10 -1.67 -3.98 -31.68
C LEU A 10 -0.55 -3.05 -31.18
N THR A 11 -0.03 -2.14 -32.01
CA THR A 11 0.96 -1.15 -31.56
C THR A 11 0.38 -0.15 -30.57
N ALA A 12 -0.89 0.26 -30.73
CA ALA A 12 -1.57 1.13 -29.78
C ALA A 12 -1.84 0.43 -28.44
N ALA A 13 -2.19 -0.86 -28.47
CA ALA A 13 -2.39 -1.67 -27.27
C ALA A 13 -1.06 -1.93 -26.51
N ILE A 14 0.03 -2.19 -27.23
CA ILE A 14 1.37 -2.39 -26.65
C ILE A 14 1.94 -1.07 -26.10
N ALA A 15 1.75 0.05 -26.82
CA ALA A 15 2.14 1.37 -26.32
C ALA A 15 1.36 1.76 -25.05
N SER A 16 0.06 1.44 -25.00
CA SER A 16 -0.76 1.68 -23.80
C SER A 16 -0.36 0.79 -22.62
N ALA A 17 0.07 -0.45 -22.89
CA ALA A 17 0.56 -1.36 -21.85
C ALA A 17 1.96 -0.98 -21.33
N LEU A 18 2.83 -0.44 -22.18
CA LEU A 18 4.16 0.06 -21.80
C LEU A 18 4.12 1.41 -21.07
N LEU A 19 3.08 2.22 -21.30
CA LEU A 19 2.84 3.48 -20.57
C LEU A 19 2.19 3.27 -19.18
N ALA A 20 1.63 2.09 -18.91
CA ALA A 20 0.99 1.77 -17.64
C ALA A 20 1.96 1.22 -16.56
N SER A 21 3.19 0.87 -16.92
CA SER A 21 4.22 0.45 -15.98
C SER A 21 5.10 1.63 -15.54
N ALA A 22 4.69 2.29 -14.45
CA ALA A 22 5.50 3.30 -13.76
C ALA A 22 6.76 2.69 -13.10
N PRO A 23 7.82 3.49 -12.83
CA PRO A 23 9.19 2.99 -12.79
C PRO A 23 9.73 2.69 -11.38
N ALA A 24 10.67 1.74 -11.31
CA ALA A 24 11.61 1.55 -10.20
C ALA A 24 13.01 2.07 -10.58
N ARG A 25 13.77 2.48 -9.55
CA ARG A 25 14.80 3.52 -9.60
C ARG A 25 16.20 2.98 -9.94
N ALA A 26 16.89 3.65 -10.87
CA ALA A 26 18.35 3.67 -11.00
C ALA A 26 18.80 5.05 -11.53
N ASN A 27 19.72 5.69 -10.79
CA ASN A 27 19.97 7.14 -10.70
C ASN A 27 20.53 7.88 -11.94
N ILE A 28 20.57 7.28 -13.14
CA ILE A 28 21.18 7.93 -14.33
C ILE A 28 20.12 8.42 -15.32
N PHE A 29 18.96 7.77 -15.41
CA PHE A 29 17.84 8.23 -16.24
C PHE A 29 16.90 9.19 -15.50
N THR A 30 17.08 9.38 -14.18
CA THR A 30 16.25 10.23 -13.33
C THR A 30 16.39 11.71 -13.62
N SER A 31 17.47 12.24 -14.20
CA SER A 31 17.51 13.67 -14.54
C SER A 31 16.60 14.00 -15.72
N ILE A 32 16.63 13.18 -16.77
CA ILE A 32 15.86 13.38 -18.01
C ILE A 32 14.38 12.94 -17.82
N LEU A 33 14.13 11.90 -17.02
CA LEU A 33 12.77 11.48 -16.66
C LEU A 33 12.18 12.24 -15.46
N ARG A 34 12.94 13.03 -14.69
CA ARG A 34 12.33 13.95 -13.72
C ARG A 34 11.70 15.14 -14.43
N GLU A 35 12.32 15.66 -15.47
CA GLU A 35 11.70 16.68 -16.34
C GLU A 35 10.49 16.12 -17.13
N ALA A 36 10.52 14.86 -17.57
CA ALA A 36 9.40 14.23 -18.29
C ALA A 36 8.32 13.60 -17.39
N GLY A 37 8.68 13.12 -16.21
CA GLY A 37 7.80 12.50 -15.21
C GLY A 37 6.99 13.53 -14.41
N GLU A 38 7.54 14.74 -14.20
CA GLU A 38 6.77 15.89 -13.74
C GLU A 38 5.73 16.38 -14.77
N ALA A 39 5.81 15.90 -16.03
CA ALA A 39 4.78 16.13 -17.04
C ALA A 39 3.76 14.98 -17.14
N GLY A 40 4.13 13.74 -16.83
CA GLY A 40 3.29 12.54 -17.01
C GLY A 40 2.33 12.20 -15.86
N GLY A 41 2.61 12.66 -14.63
CA GLY A 41 1.70 12.50 -13.47
C GLY A 41 0.53 13.48 -13.41
N LYS A 42 0.44 14.40 -14.38
CA LYS A 42 -0.51 15.53 -14.38
C LYS A 42 -1.89 15.25 -14.98
N ALA A 43 -2.16 14.01 -15.40
CA ALA A 43 -3.43 13.69 -16.07
C ALA A 43 -4.67 13.75 -15.15
N ALA A 44 -4.50 13.73 -13.81
CA ALA A 44 -5.58 13.99 -12.85
C ALA A 44 -5.52 15.42 -12.23
N SER A 45 -4.48 16.20 -12.50
CA SER A 45 -4.25 17.52 -11.86
C SER A 45 -4.45 18.72 -12.80
N HIS A 46 -4.92 18.51 -14.04
CA HIS A 46 -5.09 19.60 -15.01
C HIS A 46 -6.25 20.57 -14.70
N SER A 47 -7.02 20.37 -13.62
CA SER A 47 -8.05 21.33 -13.21
C SER A 47 -7.51 22.54 -12.40
N GLY A 48 -6.21 22.63 -12.10
CA GLY A 48 -5.70 23.65 -11.16
C GLY A 48 -4.25 24.10 -11.32
N SER A 49 -3.60 23.90 -12.48
CA SER A 49 -2.16 24.23 -12.63
C SER A 49 -1.83 25.72 -12.42
N HIS A 50 -2.82 26.62 -12.47
CA HIS A 50 -2.67 28.04 -12.19
C HIS A 50 -2.74 28.39 -10.70
N LEU A 51 -3.17 27.44 -9.84
CA LEU A 51 -3.37 27.64 -8.40
C LEU A 51 -2.21 27.12 -7.54
N GLY A 52 -1.10 26.71 -8.17
CA GLY A 52 0.12 26.27 -7.48
C GLY A 52 -0.14 25.18 -6.43
N ALA A 53 0.47 25.32 -5.25
CA ALA A 53 0.37 24.37 -4.14
C ALA A 53 -1.05 24.28 -3.52
N VAL A 54 -1.91 25.27 -3.72
CA VAL A 54 -3.31 25.25 -3.26
C VAL A 54 -4.22 24.44 -4.19
N GLY A 55 -3.76 24.22 -5.43
CA GLY A 55 -4.56 23.64 -6.50
C GLY A 55 -5.19 22.29 -6.16
N LYS A 56 -4.50 21.45 -5.38
CA LYS A 56 -5.04 20.16 -4.92
C LYS A 56 -6.25 20.35 -4.00
N ALA A 57 -6.12 21.15 -2.94
CA ALA A 57 -7.21 21.45 -2.02
C ALA A 57 -8.39 22.17 -2.73
N ALA A 58 -8.08 23.11 -3.63
CA ALA A 58 -9.09 23.83 -4.42
C ALA A 58 -9.85 22.89 -5.39
N SER A 59 -9.14 21.97 -6.05
CA SER A 59 -9.76 20.98 -6.93
C SER A 59 -10.70 20.03 -6.18
N HIS A 60 -10.29 19.61 -4.97
CA HIS A 60 -11.13 18.80 -4.10
C HIS A 60 -12.38 19.57 -3.67
N LEU A 61 -12.23 20.82 -3.23
CA LEU A 61 -13.35 21.68 -2.84
C LEU A 61 -14.39 21.83 -3.97
N LYS A 62 -13.93 22.05 -5.20
CA LYS A 62 -14.81 22.18 -6.37
C LYS A 62 -15.63 20.91 -6.65
N GLY A 63 -15.03 19.75 -6.40
CA GLY A 63 -15.66 18.43 -6.59
C GLY A 63 -16.69 18.04 -5.52
N LEU A 64 -16.73 18.71 -4.37
CA LEU A 64 -17.64 18.37 -3.28
C LEU A 64 -19.08 18.79 -3.60
N ALA A 65 -19.98 17.83 -3.83
CA ALA A 65 -21.39 18.06 -4.17
C ALA A 65 -22.22 18.72 -3.05
N GLY A 66 -21.70 18.80 -1.82
CA GLY A 66 -22.38 19.38 -0.65
C GLY A 66 -21.45 20.11 0.30
N ALA A 67 -20.41 20.77 -0.21
CA ALA A 67 -19.52 21.57 0.62
C ALA A 67 -20.30 22.65 1.40
N PRO A 68 -19.96 22.89 2.68
CA PRO A 68 -20.52 24.01 3.43
C PRO A 68 -20.35 25.32 2.66
N LYS A 69 -21.30 26.25 2.79
CA LYS A 69 -21.20 27.57 2.13
C LYS A 69 -19.91 28.31 2.51
N GLY A 70 -19.42 28.13 3.75
CA GLY A 70 -18.15 28.66 4.26
C GLY A 70 -16.93 27.75 4.08
N ALA A 71 -16.92 26.93 3.03
CA ALA A 71 -15.80 26.05 2.73
C ALA A 71 -14.77 26.74 1.83
N LEU A 72 -13.52 26.81 2.28
CA LEU A 72 -12.40 27.38 1.54
C LEU A 72 -11.24 26.39 1.48
N ALA A 73 -10.53 26.36 0.36
CA ALA A 73 -9.23 25.73 0.27
C ALA A 73 -8.18 26.71 0.80
N ALA A 74 -7.21 26.24 1.58
CA ALA A 74 -6.23 27.09 2.25
C ALA A 74 -4.82 26.50 2.16
N HIS A 75 -3.84 27.37 1.95
CA HIS A 75 -2.43 27.01 1.89
C HIS A 75 -1.57 28.08 2.56
N ALA A 76 -0.69 27.67 3.45
CA ALA A 76 0.35 28.53 4.00
C ALA A 76 1.57 28.51 3.08
N THR A 77 1.91 29.66 2.52
CA THR A 77 3.11 29.83 1.70
C THR A 77 4.37 29.77 2.57
N PRO A 78 5.55 29.46 1.99
CA PRO A 78 6.83 29.51 2.71
C PRO A 78 7.15 30.90 3.30
N GLU A 79 6.55 31.96 2.75
CA GLU A 79 6.72 33.34 3.20
C GLU A 79 5.85 33.68 4.44
N GLY A 80 5.01 32.74 4.89
CA GLY A 80 4.13 32.92 6.04
C GLY A 80 2.79 33.60 5.72
N HIS A 81 2.43 33.70 4.43
CA HIS A 81 1.13 34.19 3.99
C HIS A 81 0.15 33.03 3.79
N TRP A 82 -1.14 33.30 4.00
CA TRP A 82 -2.20 32.35 3.70
C TRP A 82 -2.85 32.67 2.36
N GLN A 83 -2.94 31.69 1.49
CA GLN A 83 -3.72 31.74 0.26
C GLN A 83 -5.01 30.95 0.44
N PHE A 84 -6.14 31.61 0.20
CA PHE A 84 -7.48 31.02 0.24
C PHE A 84 -8.09 30.96 -1.14
N VAL A 85 -8.80 29.88 -1.44
CA VAL A 85 -9.51 29.70 -2.71
C VAL A 85 -10.92 29.22 -2.43
N ASN A 86 -11.93 29.91 -2.97
CA ASN A 86 -13.33 29.46 -2.89
C ASN A 86 -13.67 28.44 -3.98
N ARG A 87 -14.92 27.99 -4.01
CA ARG A 87 -15.40 26.99 -4.97
C ARG A 87 -15.35 27.49 -6.41
N GLU A 88 -15.53 28.79 -6.60
CA GLU A 88 -15.51 29.50 -7.87
C GLU A 88 -14.08 29.67 -8.41
N GLY A 89 -13.05 29.41 -7.58
CA GLY A 89 -11.64 29.56 -7.94
C GLY A 89 -11.09 30.98 -7.72
N GLN A 90 -11.82 31.85 -7.03
CA GLN A 90 -11.33 33.16 -6.62
C GLN A 90 -10.30 32.99 -5.52
N VAL A 91 -9.17 33.71 -5.65
CA VAL A 91 -8.03 33.61 -4.75
C VAL A 91 -7.95 34.86 -3.88
N PHE A 92 -7.73 34.69 -2.58
CA PHE A 92 -7.45 35.76 -1.64
C PHE A 92 -6.19 35.43 -0.83
N THR A 93 -5.24 36.35 -0.77
CA THR A 93 -4.02 36.18 0.02
C THR A 93 -4.09 37.08 1.25
N ALA A 94 -3.88 36.50 2.44
CA ALA A 94 -3.83 37.21 3.71
C ALA A 94 -2.45 36.99 4.37
N GLY A 95 -1.74 38.08 4.66
CA GLY A 95 -0.48 38.05 5.40
C GLY A 95 -0.61 38.45 6.87
N THR A 96 -1.74 39.03 7.26
CA THR A 96 -1.97 39.55 8.62
C THR A 96 -3.28 39.06 9.24
N ALA A 97 -3.38 39.10 10.57
CA ALA A 97 -4.60 38.72 11.30
C ALA A 97 -5.82 39.60 10.93
N ASP A 98 -5.60 40.85 10.52
CA ASP A 98 -6.68 41.73 10.09
C ASP A 98 -7.14 41.45 8.65
N GLU A 99 -6.22 41.03 7.76
CA GLU A 99 -6.59 40.52 6.43
C GLU A 99 -7.32 39.18 6.52
N MET A 100 -6.97 38.33 7.48
CA MET A 100 -7.66 37.07 7.75
C MET A 100 -9.16 37.27 8.05
N LYS A 101 -9.52 38.35 8.77
CA LYS A 101 -10.93 38.69 9.04
C LYS A 101 -11.70 39.08 7.77
N ARG A 102 -11.00 39.49 6.70
CA ARG A 102 -11.58 39.92 5.42
C ARG A 102 -11.76 38.77 4.43
N VAL A 103 -11.11 37.61 4.67
CA VAL A 103 -11.16 36.43 3.80
C VAL A 103 -12.59 35.96 3.54
N LEU A 104 -13.37 35.74 4.61
CA LEU A 104 -14.75 35.27 4.52
C LEU A 104 -15.67 36.26 3.79
N PRO A 105 -15.73 37.56 4.18
CA PRO A 105 -16.52 38.55 3.45
C PRO A 105 -16.13 38.70 1.97
N ALA A 106 -14.85 38.53 1.62
CA ALA A 106 -14.37 38.69 0.26
C ALA A 106 -14.65 37.46 -0.63
N LEU A 107 -14.49 36.26 -0.09
CA LEU A 107 -14.61 35.00 -0.86
C LEU A 107 -15.98 34.34 -0.74
N SER A 108 -16.80 34.73 0.24
CA SER A 108 -18.12 34.15 0.49
C SER A 108 -19.08 35.19 1.08
N PRO A 109 -19.43 36.26 0.33
CA PRO A 109 -20.27 37.35 0.81
C PRO A 109 -21.71 36.91 1.15
N ASP A 110 -22.17 35.78 0.60
CA ASP A 110 -23.52 35.23 0.82
C ASP A 110 -23.70 34.53 2.18
N ILE A 111 -22.63 34.43 2.98
CA ILE A 111 -22.69 33.89 4.34
C ILE A 111 -22.96 35.05 5.29
N ALA A 112 -24.16 35.08 5.87
CA ALA A 112 -24.48 36.03 6.93
C ALA A 112 -23.49 35.88 8.10
N ALA A 113 -23.03 37.01 8.67
CA ALA A 113 -22.13 37.04 9.81
C ALA A 113 -22.73 36.23 10.98
N GLY A 114 -22.24 35.00 11.20
CA GLY A 114 -22.64 34.12 12.30
C GLY A 114 -23.30 32.78 11.92
N GLU A 115 -23.64 32.51 10.65
CA GLU A 115 -24.47 31.34 10.30
C GLU A 115 -23.71 30.04 9.95
N SER A 116 -22.39 30.07 9.73
CA SER A 116 -21.63 28.83 9.50
C SER A 116 -20.19 28.89 10.00
N LYS A 117 -19.76 27.84 10.71
CA LYS A 117 -18.36 27.67 11.11
C LYS A 117 -17.50 27.54 9.85
N LEU A 118 -16.46 28.36 9.77
CA LEU A 118 -15.48 28.33 8.68
C LEU A 118 -14.93 26.92 8.53
N THR A 119 -14.98 26.36 7.32
CA THR A 119 -14.44 25.04 7.02
C THR A 119 -13.26 25.19 6.07
N LEU A 120 -12.06 24.79 6.51
CA LEU A 120 -10.82 24.97 5.76
C LEU A 120 -10.27 23.61 5.29
N TYR A 121 -10.06 23.50 3.98
CA TYR A 121 -9.38 22.38 3.34
C TYR A 121 -7.91 22.76 3.10
N LEU A 122 -7.04 22.27 3.98
CA LEU A 122 -5.62 22.57 4.04
C LEU A 122 -4.83 21.70 3.07
N SER A 123 -3.81 22.28 2.45
CA SER A 123 -2.78 21.51 1.75
C SER A 123 -1.89 20.74 2.74
N GLU A 124 -1.26 19.65 2.28
CA GLU A 124 -0.30 18.87 3.07
C GLU A 124 0.87 19.71 3.59
N ASP A 125 1.47 20.56 2.74
CA ASP A 125 2.61 21.38 3.14
C ASP A 125 2.26 22.36 4.28
N SER A 126 1.02 22.83 4.34
CA SER A 126 0.54 23.70 5.43
C SER A 126 0.51 22.98 6.77
N VAL A 127 0.24 21.67 6.75
CA VAL A 127 0.11 20.83 7.95
C VAL A 127 1.45 20.25 8.39
N PHE A 128 2.32 19.90 7.44
CA PHE A 128 3.59 19.23 7.74
C PHE A 128 4.80 20.15 7.77
N GLN A 129 4.86 21.19 6.93
CA GLN A 129 6.02 22.10 6.83
C GLN A 129 5.75 23.42 7.55
N ASN A 130 4.57 24.01 7.37
CA ASN A 130 4.24 25.36 7.85
C ASN A 130 3.32 25.36 9.09
N ARG A 131 3.58 24.48 10.07
CA ARG A 131 2.71 24.29 11.25
C ARG A 131 2.44 25.56 12.05
N ALA A 132 3.46 26.41 12.23
CA ALA A 132 3.32 27.65 12.98
C ALA A 132 2.28 28.60 12.38
N ALA A 133 2.03 28.53 11.06
CA ALA A 133 1.02 29.35 10.42
C ALA A 133 -0.41 28.99 10.87
N LEU A 134 -0.63 27.77 11.39
CA LEU A 134 -1.95 27.29 11.83
C LEU A 134 -2.48 28.03 13.06
N ASP A 135 -1.62 28.69 13.84
CA ASP A 135 -2.04 29.54 14.96
C ASP A 135 -2.75 30.82 14.49
N GLN A 136 -2.51 31.24 13.24
CA GLN A 136 -3.16 32.40 12.64
C GLN A 136 -4.60 32.09 12.18
N LEU A 137 -4.96 30.81 12.08
CA LEU A 137 -6.30 30.38 11.68
C LEU A 137 -7.28 30.48 12.85
N PRO A 138 -8.56 30.86 12.60
CA PRO A 138 -9.58 30.92 13.65
C PRO A 138 -9.68 29.61 14.45
N LYS A 139 -9.74 29.70 15.78
CA LYS A 139 -9.69 28.52 16.67
C LYS A 139 -10.92 27.61 16.53
N ASP A 140 -12.04 28.18 16.15
CA ASP A 140 -13.34 27.54 15.95
C ASP A 140 -13.56 27.02 14.50
N ALA A 141 -12.58 27.21 13.61
CA ALA A 141 -12.65 26.69 12.25
C ALA A 141 -12.53 25.16 12.22
N ASN A 142 -13.39 24.54 11.41
CA ASN A 142 -13.30 23.11 11.09
C ASN A 142 -12.16 22.92 10.08
N LEU A 143 -11.09 22.25 10.50
CA LEU A 143 -9.94 22.01 9.65
C LEU A 143 -10.05 20.62 9.01
N HIS A 144 -9.67 20.53 7.75
CA HIS A 144 -9.51 19.28 7.02
C HIS A 144 -8.17 19.30 6.29
N VAL A 145 -7.45 18.19 6.26
CA VAL A 145 -6.25 18.04 5.42
C VAL A 145 -6.62 17.26 4.16
N VAL A 146 -6.22 17.77 2.99
CA VAL A 146 -6.45 17.13 1.69
C VAL A 146 -5.17 16.44 1.25
N THR A 147 -5.23 15.12 1.11
CA THR A 147 -4.12 14.22 0.78
C THR A 147 -4.43 13.48 -0.52
N ASP A 148 -3.51 12.64 -1.01
CA ASP A 148 -3.80 11.81 -2.21
C ASP A 148 -4.80 10.69 -1.90
N SER A 149 -4.83 10.21 -0.66
CA SER A 149 -5.71 9.12 -0.22
C SER A 149 -7.11 9.60 0.18
N GLY A 150 -7.30 10.90 0.39
CA GLY A 150 -8.59 11.49 0.72
C GLY A 150 -8.48 12.73 1.59
N THR A 151 -9.58 13.04 2.27
CA THR A 151 -9.71 14.23 3.11
C THR A 151 -10.06 13.84 4.53
N TYR A 152 -9.29 14.33 5.49
CA TYR A 152 -9.41 13.94 6.90
C TYR A 152 -9.63 15.17 7.78
N GLY A 153 -10.55 15.09 8.75
CA GLY A 153 -10.75 16.16 9.73
C GLY A 153 -9.52 16.31 10.60
N VAL A 154 -9.11 17.54 10.90
CA VAL A 154 -7.92 17.84 11.71
C VAL A 154 -8.35 18.47 13.02
N THR A 155 -7.87 17.89 14.12
CA THR A 155 -8.02 18.43 15.46
C THR A 155 -6.70 19.01 15.93
N ARG A 156 -6.78 20.16 16.60
CA ARG A 156 -5.62 20.86 17.18
C ARG A 156 -5.62 20.63 18.69
N SER A 157 -4.51 20.13 19.22
CA SER A 157 -4.26 20.06 20.65
C SER A 157 -2.98 20.84 20.98
N GLY A 158 -3.07 21.82 21.88
CA GLY A 158 -2.00 22.78 22.15
C GLY A 158 -2.02 24.01 21.23
N SER A 159 -0.97 24.83 21.29
CA SER A 159 -0.75 26.05 20.48
C SER A 159 0.73 26.13 20.09
N GLY A 160 1.05 26.80 18.98
CA GLY A 160 2.42 26.96 18.52
C GLY A 160 2.84 25.93 17.46
N SER A 161 4.12 26.00 17.08
CA SER A 161 4.81 24.96 16.30
C SER A 161 4.84 23.58 16.98
N SER A 162 4.61 23.53 18.29
CA SER A 162 4.48 22.32 19.09
C SER A 162 3.04 21.81 19.23
N ALA A 163 2.06 22.42 18.54
CA ALA A 163 0.69 21.93 18.55
C ALA A 163 0.64 20.51 17.99
N ALA A 164 0.17 19.55 18.80
CA ALA A 164 -0.08 18.20 18.35
C ALA A 164 -1.33 18.21 17.47
N LEU A 165 -1.11 18.00 16.17
CA LEU A 165 -2.14 17.91 15.16
C LEU A 165 -2.53 16.44 15.00
N LYS A 166 -3.83 16.14 15.05
CA LYS A 166 -4.34 14.77 14.83
C LYS A 166 -5.36 14.78 13.70
N ALA A 167 -5.21 13.88 12.75
CA ALA A 167 -6.17 13.62 11.69
C ALA A 167 -7.15 12.52 12.11
N GLN A 168 -8.44 12.79 11.98
CA GLN A 168 -9.50 11.80 12.17
C GLN A 168 -9.68 11.02 10.88
N ILE A 169 -9.24 9.77 10.88
CA ILE A 169 -9.35 8.85 9.73
C ILE A 169 -10.71 8.14 9.76
N LYS A 170 -11.15 7.75 10.95
CA LYS A 170 -12.45 7.13 11.25
C LYS A 170 -13.02 7.72 12.54
N PRO A 171 -14.32 7.54 12.84
CA PRO A 171 -14.93 8.01 14.09
C PRO A 171 -14.10 7.70 15.34
N ASN A 172 -13.58 6.47 15.44
CA ASN A 172 -12.80 5.99 16.59
C ASN A 172 -11.32 5.76 16.28
N VAL A 173 -10.78 6.34 15.20
CA VAL A 173 -9.36 6.18 14.82
C VAL A 173 -8.79 7.54 14.41
N VAL A 174 -7.84 8.02 15.20
CA VAL A 174 -7.09 9.25 14.95
C VAL A 174 -5.63 8.93 14.68
N VAL A 175 -4.99 9.68 13.80
CA VAL A 175 -3.57 9.54 13.44
C VAL A 175 -2.86 10.85 13.73
N GLU A 176 -1.67 10.76 14.33
CA GLU A 176 -0.86 11.95 14.57
C GLU A 176 -0.23 12.48 13.28
N LEU A 177 -0.36 13.77 13.04
CA LEU A 177 0.19 14.47 11.87
C LEU A 177 1.61 14.96 12.16
N ALA A 178 2.49 14.09 12.69
CA ALA A 178 3.85 14.43 13.12
C ALA A 178 4.89 14.42 11.98
N ASP A 179 4.78 13.47 11.06
CA ASP A 179 5.64 13.33 9.90
C ASP A 179 4.80 12.94 8.68
N ARG A 180 5.09 13.54 7.53
CA ARG A 180 4.30 13.29 6.30
C ARG A 180 4.44 11.85 5.84
N ALA A 181 5.66 11.31 5.81
CA ALA A 181 5.89 9.97 5.31
C ALA A 181 5.26 8.90 6.23
N MET A 182 5.35 9.07 7.55
CA MET A 182 4.71 8.16 8.51
C MET A 182 3.18 8.30 8.48
N PHE A 183 2.64 9.49 8.26
CA PHE A 183 1.20 9.68 8.09
C PHE A 183 0.69 8.97 6.83
N ASP A 184 1.33 9.17 5.68
CA ASP A 184 0.94 8.52 4.42
C ASP A 184 1.03 6.99 4.54
N GLU A 185 2.11 6.49 5.16
CA GLU A 185 2.28 5.07 5.47
C GLU A 185 1.15 4.54 6.36
N THR A 186 0.80 5.26 7.44
CA THR A 186 -0.29 4.88 8.35
C THR A 186 -1.63 4.82 7.62
N VAL A 187 -1.94 5.84 6.82
CA VAL A 187 -3.21 5.91 6.08
C VAL A 187 -3.29 4.83 5.01
N SER A 188 -2.21 4.58 4.28
CA SER A 188 -2.14 3.47 3.31
C SER A 188 -2.38 2.13 4.00
N TYR A 189 -1.79 1.93 5.18
CA TYR A 189 -1.95 0.71 5.95
C TYR A 189 -3.37 0.54 6.49
N LEU A 190 -3.98 1.59 7.04
CA LEU A 190 -5.37 1.57 7.52
C LEU A 190 -6.36 1.32 6.36
N GLY A 191 -6.07 1.84 5.16
CA GLY A 191 -6.87 1.59 3.95
C GLY A 191 -6.72 0.18 3.37
N ARG A 192 -5.75 -0.62 3.85
CA ARG A 192 -5.44 -1.94 3.31
C ARG A 192 -6.56 -2.93 3.55
N SER A 193 -6.97 -3.65 2.50
CA SER A 193 -7.95 -4.72 2.61
C SER A 193 -7.42 -5.88 3.44
N LEU A 194 -8.29 -6.41 4.32
CA LEU A 194 -7.98 -7.59 5.11
C LEU A 194 -8.34 -8.85 4.33
N ASN A 195 -7.33 -9.61 3.93
CA ASN A 195 -7.57 -10.95 3.42
C ASN A 195 -7.85 -11.88 4.60
N LYS A 196 -9.14 -12.06 4.91
CA LYS A 196 -9.64 -12.89 6.02
C LYS A 196 -9.11 -14.33 5.98
N ALA A 197 -8.85 -14.86 4.79
CA ALA A 197 -8.28 -16.20 4.64
C ALA A 197 -6.79 -16.27 5.02
N ASN A 198 -6.10 -15.14 5.17
CA ASN A 198 -4.68 -15.08 5.53
C ASN A 198 -4.43 -14.60 6.97
N ILE A 199 -5.49 -14.37 7.76
CA ILE A 199 -5.37 -13.98 9.17
C ILE A 199 -5.46 -15.25 10.04
N ARG A 200 -4.48 -15.45 10.90
CA ARG A 200 -4.31 -16.63 11.76
C ARG A 200 -4.39 -16.21 13.21
N THR A 201 -5.47 -16.55 13.89
CA THR A 201 -5.53 -16.37 15.35
C THR A 201 -4.79 -17.54 16.01
N ILE A 202 -3.74 -17.26 16.76
CA ILE A 202 -2.91 -18.28 17.40
C ILE A 202 -3.21 -18.29 18.91
N SER A 203 -3.53 -19.46 19.44
CA SER A 203 -3.57 -19.75 20.88
C SER A 203 -2.37 -20.60 21.27
N LEU A 204 -1.72 -20.25 22.37
CA LEU A 204 -0.52 -20.90 22.86
C LEU A 204 -0.88 -21.89 23.96
N GLN A 205 -0.68 -23.17 23.70
CA GLN A 205 -0.99 -24.27 24.62
C GLN A 205 0.23 -25.20 24.76
N PRO A 206 0.80 -25.36 25.97
CA PRO A 206 1.86 -26.33 26.22
C PRO A 206 1.46 -27.74 25.78
N GLY A 207 2.31 -28.40 24.99
CA GLY A 207 2.04 -29.74 24.46
C GLY A 207 1.09 -29.79 23.26
N ALA A 208 0.69 -28.65 22.69
CA ALA A 208 -0.05 -28.59 21.42
C ALA A 208 0.88 -28.87 20.22
N SER A 209 0.41 -28.56 19.00
CA SER A 209 1.21 -28.78 17.80
C SER A 209 2.50 -27.96 17.83
N ASN A 210 3.59 -28.53 17.28
CA ASN A 210 4.86 -27.83 17.12
C ASN A 210 4.95 -27.05 15.80
N ARG A 211 3.91 -27.14 14.95
CA ARG A 211 3.86 -26.51 13.62
C ARG A 211 2.46 -26.00 13.31
N LEU A 212 2.38 -24.88 12.61
CA LEU A 212 1.13 -24.41 12.00
C LEU A 212 0.93 -25.10 10.64
N PRO A 213 -0.30 -25.45 10.27
CA PRO A 213 -0.59 -25.92 8.92
C PRO A 213 -0.39 -24.78 7.92
N SER A 214 0.09 -25.08 6.70
CA SER A 214 0.35 -24.06 5.67
C SER A 214 -0.91 -23.33 5.20
N ALA A 215 -2.08 -23.99 5.29
CA ALA A 215 -3.40 -23.42 5.02
C ALA A 215 -4.24 -23.30 6.31
N PRO A 216 -5.07 -22.26 6.46
CA PRO A 216 -5.93 -22.10 7.62
C PRO A 216 -7.06 -23.11 7.59
N LYS A 217 -7.40 -23.64 8.76
CA LYS A 217 -8.63 -24.41 8.94
C LYS A 217 -9.79 -23.43 9.01
N LEU A 218 -10.74 -23.53 8.08
CA LEU A 218 -11.93 -22.68 8.08
C LEU A 218 -13.06 -23.38 8.81
N ASP A 219 -13.80 -22.63 9.61
CA ASP A 219 -15.05 -23.11 10.20
C ASP A 219 -16.11 -23.31 9.11
N GLY A 220 -16.80 -24.45 9.15
CA GLY A 220 -17.75 -24.86 8.12
C GLY A 220 -18.98 -23.95 8.01
N ALA A 221 -19.38 -23.29 9.11
CA ALA A 221 -20.55 -22.42 9.16
C ALA A 221 -20.19 -20.95 8.86
N SER A 222 -19.18 -20.40 9.54
CA SER A 222 -18.81 -18.98 9.43
C SER A 222 -17.81 -18.69 8.31
N LYS A 223 -17.13 -19.71 7.77
CA LYS A 223 -15.99 -19.59 6.85
C LYS A 223 -14.85 -18.72 7.40
N LEU A 224 -14.83 -18.47 8.71
CA LEU A 224 -13.74 -17.78 9.38
C LEU A 224 -12.63 -18.78 9.73
N PRO A 225 -11.36 -18.34 9.75
CA PRO A 225 -10.26 -19.16 10.23
C PRO A 225 -10.47 -19.54 11.70
N GLN A 226 -10.36 -20.83 11.98
CA GLN A 226 -10.34 -21.37 13.34
C GLN A 226 -9.05 -20.94 14.06
N VAL A 227 -9.11 -20.91 15.39
CA VAL A 227 -7.94 -20.64 16.22
C VAL A 227 -6.96 -21.80 16.10
N ASP A 228 -5.74 -21.51 15.70
CA ASP A 228 -4.67 -22.49 15.62
C ASP A 228 -3.99 -22.62 17.00
N GLU A 229 -3.96 -23.84 17.56
CA GLU A 229 -3.27 -24.14 18.81
C GLU A 229 -1.81 -24.52 18.54
N LEU A 230 -0.88 -23.87 19.25
CA LEU A 230 0.56 -24.07 19.09
C LEU A 230 1.29 -24.15 20.43
N ASP A 231 2.30 -25.00 20.53
CA ASP A 231 3.19 -24.98 21.68
C ASP A 231 3.98 -23.65 21.71
N PRO A 232 3.96 -22.92 22.84
CA PRO A 232 4.68 -21.65 22.95
C PRO A 232 6.18 -21.74 22.69
N VAL A 233 6.83 -22.88 22.96
CA VAL A 233 8.26 -23.10 22.67
C VAL A 233 8.55 -23.04 21.18
N HIS A 234 7.58 -23.38 20.35
CA HIS A 234 7.74 -23.49 18.91
C HIS A 234 7.15 -22.31 18.14
N LEU A 235 6.69 -21.26 18.81
CA LEU A 235 6.04 -20.10 18.19
C LEU A 235 6.91 -19.43 17.11
N ALA A 236 8.14 -19.04 17.47
CA ALA A 236 9.07 -18.40 16.53
C ALA A 236 9.39 -19.29 15.32
N ALA A 237 9.61 -20.59 15.55
CA ALA A 237 9.92 -21.54 14.48
C ALA A 237 8.72 -21.82 13.56
N ALA A 238 7.50 -21.76 14.09
CA ALA A 238 6.27 -22.03 13.34
C ALA A 238 5.97 -20.96 12.29
N PHE A 239 6.46 -19.72 12.44
CA PHE A 239 6.27 -18.66 11.46
C PHE A 239 6.80 -19.00 10.06
N ARG A 240 7.79 -19.90 9.94
CA ARG A 240 8.27 -20.45 8.65
C ARG A 240 7.14 -21.04 7.79
N SER A 241 6.13 -21.62 8.42
CA SER A 241 5.04 -22.32 7.72
C SER A 241 3.93 -21.39 7.20
N ILE A 242 3.90 -20.13 7.65
CA ILE A 242 2.85 -19.16 7.33
C ILE A 242 3.42 -17.89 6.66
N ARG A 243 4.49 -18.05 5.88
CA ARG A 243 5.13 -16.94 5.13
C ARG A 243 4.09 -16.17 4.31
N GLY A 244 4.09 -14.85 4.44
CA GLY A 244 3.16 -13.96 3.72
C GLY A 244 1.75 -13.85 4.34
N GLN A 245 1.49 -14.55 5.45
CA GLN A 245 0.23 -14.48 6.19
C GLN A 245 0.35 -13.50 7.38
N THR A 246 -0.79 -13.22 8.02
CA THR A 246 -0.86 -12.40 9.23
C THR A 246 -1.10 -13.29 10.44
N ALA A 247 -0.20 -13.26 11.42
CA ALA A 247 -0.36 -13.92 12.70
C ALA A 247 -0.94 -12.94 13.72
N LEU A 248 -2.04 -13.32 14.38
CA LEU A 248 -2.69 -12.58 15.45
C LEU A 248 -2.44 -13.31 16.77
N VAL A 249 -1.79 -12.63 17.70
CA VAL A 249 -1.51 -13.12 19.06
C VAL A 249 -2.10 -12.14 20.06
N ALA A 250 -2.72 -12.65 21.12
CA ALA A 250 -3.18 -11.83 22.24
C ALA A 250 -2.45 -12.23 23.52
N GLY A 251 -2.12 -11.25 24.34
CA GLY A 251 -1.48 -11.49 25.62
C GLY A 251 -1.16 -10.20 26.37
N ARG A 252 -0.76 -10.37 27.62
CA ARG A 252 -0.33 -9.27 28.48
C ARG A 252 1.12 -8.95 28.17
N VAL A 253 1.39 -7.74 27.71
CA VAL A 253 2.75 -7.31 27.34
C VAL A 253 3.34 -6.49 28.48
N GLU A 254 4.48 -6.93 29.02
CA GLU A 254 5.16 -6.25 30.12
C GLU A 254 6.67 -6.53 30.06
N ASN A 255 7.50 -5.49 30.26
CA ASN A 255 8.96 -5.62 30.30
C ASN A 255 9.58 -6.36 29.10
N GLY A 256 9.11 -6.06 27.87
CA GLY A 256 9.62 -6.69 26.64
C GLY A 256 9.22 -8.16 26.49
N LYS A 257 8.26 -8.65 27.29
CA LYS A 257 7.74 -10.02 27.21
C LYS A 257 6.24 -10.02 26.99
N ILE A 258 5.78 -11.04 26.28
CA ILE A 258 4.35 -11.37 26.18
C ILE A 258 4.04 -12.55 27.10
N TYR A 259 3.08 -12.33 28.00
CA TYR A 259 2.58 -13.32 28.94
C TYR A 259 1.25 -13.87 28.46
N PHE A 260 1.10 -15.19 28.57
CA PHE A 260 -0.12 -15.88 28.24
C PHE A 260 -0.44 -16.99 29.23
N THR A 261 -1.71 -17.16 29.52
CA THR A 261 -2.27 -18.20 30.37
C THR A 261 -2.89 -19.27 29.47
N PRO A 262 -2.27 -20.45 29.36
CA PRO A 262 -2.83 -21.56 28.60
C PRO A 262 -4.10 -22.12 29.26
N SER A 263 -4.86 -22.92 28.49
CA SER A 263 -6.07 -23.61 28.98
C SER A 263 -5.78 -24.59 30.13
N LYS A 264 -4.55 -25.10 30.21
CA LYS A 264 -4.04 -25.97 31.27
C LYS A 264 -2.63 -25.53 31.65
N GLY A 265 -2.39 -25.27 32.94
CA GLY A 265 -1.08 -24.90 33.48
C GLY A 265 -0.99 -23.45 33.96
N GLY A 266 0.21 -23.05 34.38
CA GLY A 266 0.50 -21.69 34.83
C GLY A 266 0.80 -20.74 33.67
N GLU A 267 0.94 -19.46 33.99
CA GLU A 267 1.33 -18.42 33.04
C GLU A 267 2.70 -18.70 32.42
N VAL A 268 2.82 -18.49 31.12
CA VAL A 268 4.05 -18.69 30.34
C VAL A 268 4.39 -17.37 29.65
N SER A 269 5.68 -17.04 29.58
CA SER A 269 6.17 -15.81 28.94
C SER A 269 7.05 -16.11 27.73
N ARG A 270 7.03 -15.22 26.73
CA ARG A 270 7.97 -15.21 25.61
C ARG A 270 8.58 -13.83 25.42
N ASP A 271 9.80 -13.80 24.92
CA ASP A 271 10.48 -12.56 24.54
C ASP A 271 9.78 -11.95 23.32
N LEU A 272 9.43 -10.66 23.41
CA LEU A 272 8.72 -9.96 22.35
C LEU A 272 9.63 -9.69 21.15
N ASP A 273 10.88 -9.31 21.39
CA ASP A 273 11.86 -9.01 20.34
C ASP A 273 12.21 -10.27 19.55
N GLU A 274 12.30 -11.42 20.22
CA GLU A 274 12.46 -12.72 19.56
C GLU A 274 11.28 -12.99 18.60
N LEU A 275 10.05 -12.73 19.04
CA LEU A 275 8.85 -12.95 18.23
C LEU A 275 8.76 -12.00 17.03
N VAL A 276 9.03 -10.72 17.25
CA VAL A 276 9.04 -9.69 16.19
C VAL A 276 10.13 -10.00 15.16
N SER A 277 11.33 -10.34 15.63
CA SER A 277 12.46 -10.75 14.78
C SER A 277 12.14 -12.03 13.99
N ALA A 278 11.56 -13.04 14.64
CA ALA A 278 11.15 -14.27 13.96
C ALA A 278 10.06 -14.01 12.92
N ALA A 279 9.09 -13.15 13.19
CA ALA A 279 8.07 -12.77 12.22
C ALA A 279 8.69 -12.04 11.02
N SER A 280 9.67 -11.17 11.28
CA SER A 280 10.43 -10.44 10.26
C SER A 280 11.20 -11.36 9.33
N GLN A 281 12.01 -12.26 9.89
CA GLN A 281 12.82 -13.21 9.12
C GLN A 281 11.98 -14.16 8.27
N ASN A 282 10.75 -14.46 8.72
CA ASN A 282 9.83 -15.36 8.04
C ASN A 282 8.75 -14.65 7.24
N ASP A 283 8.87 -13.33 7.03
CA ASP A 283 8.00 -12.60 6.12
C ASP A 283 6.51 -12.64 6.55
N VAL A 284 6.26 -12.68 7.87
CA VAL A 284 4.94 -12.77 8.51
C VAL A 284 4.57 -11.40 9.09
N ASN A 285 3.35 -10.94 8.81
CA ASN A 285 2.81 -9.77 9.49
C ASN A 285 2.35 -10.18 10.88
N LEU A 286 2.88 -9.57 11.94
CA LEU A 286 2.53 -9.92 13.31
C LEU A 286 1.59 -8.84 13.87
N VAL A 287 0.44 -9.24 14.39
CA VAL A 287 -0.49 -8.37 15.12
C VAL A 287 -0.55 -8.87 16.55
N ILE A 288 -0.24 -8.00 17.48
CA ILE A 288 -0.26 -8.25 18.92
C ILE A 288 -1.39 -7.43 19.52
N LEU A 289 -2.34 -8.13 20.14
CA LEU A 289 -3.39 -7.51 20.94
C LEU A 289 -2.89 -7.46 22.38
N HIS A 290 -2.60 -6.25 22.86
CA HIS A 290 -2.19 -6.01 24.24
C HIS A 290 -3.43 -6.10 25.12
N THR A 291 -3.44 -7.03 26.07
CA THR A 291 -4.58 -7.29 26.96
C THR A 291 -4.17 -7.19 28.43
N ASP A 292 -5.05 -6.73 29.31
CA ASP A 292 -4.73 -6.63 30.74
C ASP A 292 -4.58 -8.00 31.40
N ALA A 293 -5.37 -8.97 30.95
CA ALA A 293 -5.23 -10.37 31.34
C ALA A 293 -4.37 -11.12 30.32
N ALA A 294 -3.53 -12.05 30.80
CA ALA A 294 -2.77 -12.98 29.96
C ALA A 294 -3.64 -14.04 29.25
N ARG A 295 -4.97 -13.91 29.27
CA ARG A 295 -5.88 -14.89 28.65
C ARG A 295 -5.85 -14.78 27.12
N GLN A 296 -6.18 -15.87 26.44
CA GLN A 296 -6.08 -15.97 24.99
C GLN A 296 -7.43 -16.28 24.32
N PRO A 297 -7.64 -15.79 23.08
CA PRO A 297 -8.80 -16.13 22.27
C PRO A 297 -8.86 -17.64 22.03
N GLY A 298 -10.05 -18.23 22.14
CA GLY A 298 -10.26 -19.67 22.00
C GLY A 298 -10.01 -20.49 23.26
N GLY A 299 -9.47 -19.88 24.34
CA GLY A 299 -9.44 -20.49 25.67
C GLY A 299 -10.84 -20.63 26.27
N ARG A 300 -10.99 -21.41 27.35
CA ARG A 300 -12.24 -21.51 28.12
C ARG A 300 -12.08 -20.85 29.49
N ASN A 301 -13.06 -20.05 29.91
CA ASN A 301 -13.11 -19.52 31.26
C ASN A 301 -13.55 -20.61 32.26
N TRP A 302 -13.51 -20.29 33.56
CA TRP A 302 -13.92 -21.17 34.66
C TRP A 302 -15.39 -21.63 34.59
N LEU A 303 -16.23 -20.95 33.79
CA LEU A 303 -17.62 -21.28 33.50
C LEU A 303 -17.79 -22.05 32.17
N TRP A 304 -16.70 -22.58 31.59
CA TRP A 304 -16.68 -23.35 30.34
C TRP A 304 -17.09 -22.55 29.08
N GLN A 305 -17.17 -21.22 29.16
CA GLN A 305 -17.46 -20.33 28.03
C GLN A 305 -16.17 -20.01 27.26
N SER A 306 -16.27 -19.89 25.94
CA SER A 306 -15.16 -19.46 25.09
C SER A 306 -14.75 -18.03 25.43
N ILE A 307 -13.47 -17.83 25.69
CA ILE A 307 -12.87 -16.52 25.91
C ILE A 307 -12.78 -15.83 24.54
N GLU A 308 -13.55 -14.77 24.37
CA GLU A 308 -13.52 -13.90 23.20
C GLU A 308 -12.86 -12.57 23.58
N VAL A 309 -12.11 -11.99 22.64
CA VAL A 309 -11.61 -10.62 22.79
C VAL A 309 -12.74 -9.67 22.40
N SER A 310 -12.99 -8.65 23.22
CA SER A 310 -14.07 -7.69 22.99
C SER A 310 -13.97 -7.06 21.61
N GLY A 311 -15.07 -7.10 20.84
CA GLY A 311 -15.13 -6.54 19.49
C GLY A 311 -14.35 -7.33 18.42
N LEU A 312 -13.56 -8.35 18.76
CA LEU A 312 -12.76 -9.10 17.79
C LEU A 312 -13.61 -9.83 16.74
N LYS A 313 -14.80 -10.32 17.11
CA LYS A 313 -15.71 -10.99 16.17
C LYS A 313 -16.26 -10.02 15.11
N ASP A 314 -16.50 -8.77 15.48
CA ASP A 314 -16.96 -7.74 14.54
C ASP A 314 -15.78 -7.16 13.77
N ALA A 315 -14.64 -6.96 14.42
CA ALA A 315 -13.38 -6.59 13.79
C ALA A 315 -12.94 -7.63 12.74
N ALA A 316 -13.12 -8.93 12.99
CA ALA A 316 -12.83 -9.99 12.01
C ALA A 316 -13.73 -9.92 10.77
N LYS A 317 -14.88 -9.24 10.84
CA LYS A 317 -15.75 -9.00 9.68
C LYS A 317 -15.36 -7.75 8.88
N ALA A 318 -14.46 -6.92 9.40
CA ALA A 318 -13.98 -5.70 8.76
C ALA A 318 -13.49 -5.92 7.32
N ALA A 319 -13.64 -4.88 6.48
CA ALA A 319 -13.17 -4.92 5.11
C ALA A 319 -11.69 -4.52 5.00
N ASN A 320 -11.27 -3.52 5.77
CA ASN A 320 -9.89 -3.03 5.82
C ASN A 320 -9.36 -2.98 7.26
N PHE A 321 -8.06 -2.72 7.42
CA PHE A 321 -7.42 -2.67 8.73
C PHE A 321 -7.92 -1.50 9.59
N GLY A 322 -8.26 -0.37 8.99
CA GLY A 322 -8.85 0.77 9.68
C GLY A 322 -10.20 0.43 10.32
N ASP A 323 -11.07 -0.29 9.60
CA ASP A 323 -12.36 -0.80 10.09
C ASP A 323 -12.15 -1.81 11.24
N PHE A 324 -11.07 -2.60 11.18
CA PHE A 324 -10.70 -3.52 12.26
C PHE A 324 -10.32 -2.77 13.54
N ILE A 325 -9.46 -1.76 13.44
CA ILE A 325 -9.07 -0.90 14.58
C ILE A 325 -10.28 -0.10 15.09
N GLU A 326 -11.12 0.41 14.19
CA GLU A 326 -12.36 1.13 14.53
C GLU A 326 -13.31 0.25 15.35
N ALA A 327 -13.52 -1.00 14.93
CA ALA A 327 -14.39 -1.95 15.63
C ALA A 327 -13.85 -2.29 17.04
N LEU A 328 -12.53 -2.39 17.20
CA LEU A 328 -11.90 -2.58 18.51
C LEU A 328 -11.99 -1.32 19.40
N GLY A 329 -11.89 -0.14 18.79
CA GLY A 329 -11.88 1.15 19.50
C GLY A 329 -13.27 1.71 19.84
N ALA A 330 -14.32 1.21 19.20
CA ALA A 330 -15.69 1.72 19.32
C ALA A 330 -16.24 1.72 20.76
N ARG A 331 -15.75 0.81 21.61
CA ARG A 331 -16.17 0.72 23.02
C ARG A 331 -15.29 1.51 24.00
N ARG A 332 -14.26 2.23 23.52
CA ARG A 332 -13.17 2.77 24.37
C ARG A 332 -12.83 4.24 24.16
N GLY A 333 -13.67 4.99 23.45
CA GLY A 333 -13.35 6.36 23.08
C GLY A 333 -12.28 6.47 21.98
N GLY A 334 -11.98 5.37 21.29
CA GLY A 334 -11.12 5.33 20.10
C GLY A 334 -9.63 5.12 20.35
N PHE A 335 -8.90 4.94 19.24
CA PHE A 335 -7.45 4.72 19.22
C PHE A 335 -6.73 5.86 18.53
N GLN A 336 -5.58 6.25 19.09
CA GLN A 336 -4.54 7.00 18.40
C GLN A 336 -3.57 6.01 17.77
N VAL A 337 -3.39 6.10 16.46
CA VAL A 337 -2.48 5.26 15.68
C VAL A 337 -1.24 6.05 15.31
N THR A 338 -0.08 5.48 15.61
CA THR A 338 1.24 5.99 15.22
C THR A 338 1.97 4.92 14.41
N ALA A 339 2.77 5.36 13.44
CA ALA A 339 3.66 4.49 12.69
C ALA A 339 5.11 4.85 12.98
N SER A 340 5.95 3.83 13.12
CA SER A 340 7.40 3.96 13.24
C SER A 340 8.07 3.03 12.22
N ARG A 341 9.24 3.43 11.72
CA ARG A 341 9.99 2.61 10.76
C ARG A 341 10.78 1.52 11.49
N GLU A 342 10.58 0.28 11.08
CA GLU A 342 11.25 -0.90 11.64
C GLU A 342 12.25 -1.46 10.61
N GLY A 343 13.38 -0.77 10.43
CA GLY A 343 14.36 -1.14 9.41
C GLY A 343 14.00 -0.68 7.99
N SER A 344 14.45 -1.40 6.96
CA SER A 344 14.41 -0.90 5.56
C SER A 344 13.14 -1.29 4.78
N SER A 345 12.37 -2.27 5.23
CA SER A 345 11.22 -2.83 4.50
C SER A 345 9.99 -3.08 5.39
N ARG A 346 10.02 -2.63 6.64
CA ARG A 346 8.99 -2.89 7.63
C ARG A 346 8.59 -1.63 8.39
N VAL A 347 7.37 -1.67 8.87
CA VAL A 347 6.73 -0.61 9.64
C VAL A 347 6.04 -1.23 10.85
N GLN A 348 6.18 -0.57 11.99
CA GLN A 348 5.44 -0.85 13.20
C GLN A 348 4.29 0.15 13.28
N LEU A 349 3.05 -0.34 13.42
CA LEU A 349 1.89 0.47 13.73
C LEU A 349 1.46 0.19 15.16
N ALA A 350 1.41 1.22 15.98
CA ALA A 350 0.92 1.14 17.36
C ALA A 350 -0.38 1.93 17.47
N ALA A 351 -1.44 1.26 17.90
CA ALA A 351 -2.73 1.86 18.25
C ALA A 351 -2.87 1.85 19.77
N SER A 352 -2.70 3.01 20.39
CA SER A 352 -2.89 3.23 21.83
C SER A 352 -4.22 3.94 22.08
N PRO A 353 -4.83 3.83 23.28
CA PRO A 353 -6.06 4.57 23.60
C PRO A 353 -5.88 6.05 23.28
N ALA A 354 -6.84 6.64 22.55
CA ALA A 354 -6.79 8.07 22.29
C ALA A 354 -6.98 8.79 23.63
N GLU A 355 -6.03 9.65 24.01
CA GLU A 355 -6.20 10.52 25.17
C GLU A 355 -7.43 11.41 24.93
N THR A 356 -8.55 11.01 25.52
CA THR A 356 -9.73 11.86 25.62
C THR A 356 -9.43 12.86 26.71
N GLY A 357 -9.40 14.15 26.35
CA GLY A 357 -9.20 15.22 27.31
C GLY A 357 -10.09 15.02 28.53
N ALA A 358 -9.48 15.07 29.71
CA ALA A 358 -10.05 14.81 31.04
C ALA A 358 -11.57 15.04 31.12
N GLY A 359 -12.33 13.96 30.92
CA GLY A 359 -13.76 13.87 31.17
C GLY A 359 -14.01 12.67 32.05
N LEU A 360 -14.89 12.83 33.03
CA LEU A 360 -15.28 11.91 34.12
C LEU A 360 -15.60 10.45 33.74
N ALA A 361 -15.48 10.06 32.46
CA ALA A 361 -15.65 8.70 31.96
C ALA A 361 -14.40 7.80 32.18
N GLY A 362 -13.20 8.37 32.31
CA GLY A 362 -11.95 7.59 32.41
C GLY A 362 -11.82 6.75 33.69
N GLU A 363 -12.19 7.30 34.85
CA GLU A 363 -12.11 6.58 36.13
C GLU A 363 -13.24 5.54 36.28
N ALA A 364 -14.44 5.83 35.76
CA ALA A 364 -15.55 4.89 35.75
C ALA A 364 -15.35 3.72 34.78
N SER A 365 -14.66 3.93 33.65
CA SER A 365 -14.33 2.87 32.67
C SER A 365 -13.37 1.85 33.27
N SER A 366 -12.32 2.30 33.97
CA SER A 366 -11.32 1.41 34.57
C SER A 366 -11.89 0.46 35.64
N LEU A 367 -12.81 0.96 36.49
CA LEU A 367 -13.46 0.16 37.54
C LEU A 367 -14.56 -0.78 37.00
N LEU A 368 -15.25 -0.39 35.92
CA LEU A 368 -16.18 -1.27 35.21
C LEU A 368 -15.46 -2.33 34.38
N GLU A 369 -14.29 -2.04 33.80
CA GLU A 369 -13.50 -2.96 32.99
C GLU A 369 -12.95 -4.15 33.78
N GLU A 370 -12.43 -3.90 34.98
CA GLU A 370 -11.95 -4.96 35.87
C GLU A 370 -13.11 -5.86 36.34
N THR A 371 -14.28 -5.26 36.62
CA THR A 371 -15.47 -6.00 37.08
C THR A 371 -16.15 -6.80 35.96
N VAL A 372 -16.21 -6.26 34.73
CA VAL A 372 -16.85 -6.91 33.57
C VAL A 372 -16.00 -8.07 33.02
N SER A 373 -14.68 -7.94 32.96
CA SER A 373 -13.80 -9.02 32.45
C SER A 373 -13.87 -10.30 33.30
N HIS A 374 -14.08 -10.16 34.61
CA HIS A 374 -14.24 -11.30 35.52
C HIS A 374 -15.61 -12.01 35.40
N LEU A 375 -16.66 -11.28 35.00
CA LEU A 375 -18.05 -11.78 34.95
C LEU A 375 -18.48 -12.28 33.55
N THR A 376 -17.96 -11.71 32.45
CA THR A 376 -18.43 -12.04 31.08
C THR A 376 -17.48 -12.95 30.30
N GLY A 377 -16.24 -13.16 30.76
CA GLY A 377 -15.23 -13.93 30.02
C GLY A 377 -14.65 -13.19 28.80
N GLU A 378 -14.90 -11.88 28.68
CA GLU A 378 -14.44 -11.03 27.59
C GLU A 378 -13.08 -10.40 27.94
N ILE A 379 -12.10 -10.51 27.04
CA ILE A 379 -10.78 -9.87 27.22
C ILE A 379 -10.78 -8.49 26.56
N VAL A 380 -10.24 -7.53 27.29
CA VAL A 380 -10.22 -6.13 26.94
C VAL A 380 -8.85 -5.80 26.28
N THR A 381 -8.80 -5.53 24.96
CA THR A 381 -7.63 -5.03 24.20
C THR A 381 -7.28 -3.57 24.50
N LYS A 382 -6.25 -3.33 25.29
CA LYS A 382 -5.75 -1.99 25.66
C LYS A 382 -5.04 -1.29 24.50
N ALA A 383 -4.24 -2.01 23.75
CA ALA A 383 -3.50 -1.48 22.61
C ALA A 383 -3.40 -2.55 21.51
N VAL A 384 -3.20 -2.11 20.28
CA VAL A 384 -2.92 -3.00 19.15
C VAL A 384 -1.58 -2.61 18.58
N GLU A 385 -0.68 -3.57 18.46
CA GLU A 385 0.61 -3.37 17.84
C GLU A 385 0.72 -4.26 16.63
N MET A 386 1.20 -3.73 15.52
CA MET A 386 1.33 -4.45 14.27
C MET A 386 2.71 -4.24 13.67
N HIS A 387 3.40 -5.34 13.38
CA HIS A 387 4.67 -5.36 12.65
C HIS A 387 4.40 -5.89 11.25
N GLY A 388 4.44 -4.99 10.27
CA GLY A 388 4.05 -5.23 8.88
C GLY A 388 5.18 -5.02 7.89
N ARG A 389 4.93 -5.34 6.63
CA ARG A 389 5.74 -4.78 5.52
C ARG A 389 5.35 -3.33 5.31
N ASP A 390 6.31 -2.48 5.02
CA ASP A 390 6.01 -1.13 4.57
C ASP A 390 5.26 -1.13 3.23
N GLU A 391 4.66 0.00 2.88
CA GLU A 391 3.85 0.14 1.67
C GLU A 391 4.66 -0.22 0.42
N SER A 392 5.91 0.21 0.34
CA SER A 392 6.76 -0.02 -0.83
C SER A 392 7.06 -1.50 -1.04
N SER A 393 7.39 -2.20 0.03
CA SER A 393 7.70 -3.63 0.06
C SER A 393 6.43 -4.45 -0.16
N GLN A 394 5.29 -3.97 0.31
CA GLN A 394 4.00 -4.61 0.06
C GLN A 394 3.55 -4.45 -1.39
N ARG A 395 3.71 -3.25 -1.99
CA ARG A 395 3.44 -3.02 -3.41
C ARG A 395 4.31 -3.92 -4.27
N GLU A 396 5.58 -4.04 -3.93
CA GLU A 396 6.50 -4.98 -4.58
C GLU A 396 6.02 -6.43 -4.44
N ALA A 397 5.71 -6.89 -3.22
CA ALA A 397 5.20 -8.24 -2.99
C ALA A 397 3.90 -8.54 -3.75
N ASN A 398 3.02 -7.54 -3.91
CA ASN A 398 1.78 -7.67 -4.69
C ASN A 398 2.02 -7.69 -6.21
N ALA A 399 3.09 -7.05 -6.68
CA ALA A 399 3.44 -6.98 -8.09
C ALA A 399 4.28 -8.19 -8.56
N GLN A 400 4.87 -8.95 -7.65
CA GLN A 400 5.60 -10.17 -7.95
C GLN A 400 4.67 -11.26 -8.51
N LEU A 401 4.98 -11.73 -9.71
CA LEU A 401 4.32 -12.91 -10.30
C LEU A 401 4.94 -14.20 -9.75
N ILE A 402 6.27 -14.21 -9.61
CA ILE A 402 7.03 -15.28 -8.98
C ILE A 402 7.51 -14.81 -7.60
N PRO A 403 7.08 -15.44 -6.49
CA PRO A 403 7.54 -15.05 -5.17
C PRO A 403 9.07 -15.07 -5.04
N GLY A 404 9.64 -14.01 -4.49
CA GLY A 404 11.08 -13.93 -4.15
C GLY A 404 12.00 -13.44 -5.27
N ILE A 405 11.49 -13.21 -6.47
CA ILE A 405 12.23 -12.49 -7.52
C ILE A 405 11.70 -11.06 -7.56
N PRO A 406 12.54 -10.01 -7.58
CA PRO A 406 12.03 -8.64 -7.65
C PRO A 406 11.27 -8.35 -8.96
N THR A 407 10.20 -7.56 -8.88
CA THR A 407 9.35 -7.13 -9.99
C THR A 407 10.16 -6.39 -11.07
N TYR A 408 11.16 -5.61 -10.65
CA TYR A 408 12.06 -4.91 -11.57
C TYR A 408 12.91 -5.86 -12.43
N VAL A 409 13.01 -7.14 -12.07
CA VAL A 409 13.61 -8.20 -12.90
C VAL A 409 12.54 -8.91 -13.71
N GLN A 410 11.43 -9.28 -13.09
CA GLN A 410 10.37 -10.08 -13.72
C GLN A 410 9.70 -9.36 -14.89
N ILE A 411 9.31 -8.10 -14.70
CA ILE A 411 8.57 -7.33 -15.71
C ILE A 411 9.43 -7.14 -16.97
N PRO A 412 10.68 -6.63 -16.90
CA PRO A 412 11.53 -6.51 -18.09
C PRO A 412 11.82 -7.87 -18.74
N TYR A 413 12.00 -8.93 -17.95
CA TYR A 413 12.22 -10.27 -18.46
C TYR A 413 11.02 -10.78 -19.27
N LEU A 414 9.80 -10.59 -18.76
CA LEU A 414 8.56 -10.95 -19.47
C LEU A 414 8.33 -10.09 -20.71
N VAL A 415 8.53 -8.78 -20.60
CA VAL A 415 8.47 -7.86 -21.75
C VAL A 415 9.45 -8.31 -22.82
N GLY A 416 10.68 -8.65 -22.43
CA GLY A 416 11.70 -9.20 -23.32
C GLY A 416 11.24 -10.45 -24.04
N ILE A 417 10.68 -11.43 -23.33
CA ILE A 417 10.11 -12.65 -23.94
C ILE A 417 8.99 -12.29 -24.93
N ILE A 418 8.01 -11.50 -24.52
CA ILE A 418 6.85 -11.14 -25.35
C ILE A 418 7.32 -10.41 -26.62
N SER A 419 8.19 -9.39 -26.47
CA SER A 419 8.80 -8.68 -27.58
C SER A 419 9.60 -9.61 -28.48
N GLY A 420 10.32 -10.58 -27.90
CA GLY A 420 11.07 -11.60 -28.62
C GLY A 420 10.18 -12.55 -29.43
N VAL A 421 8.99 -12.87 -28.94
CA VAL A 421 8.00 -13.67 -29.69
C VAL A 421 7.45 -12.88 -30.88
N PHE A 422 7.13 -11.59 -30.70
CA PHE A 422 6.71 -10.73 -31.82
C PHE A 422 7.82 -10.49 -32.86
N SER A 423 9.08 -10.53 -32.40
CA SER A 423 10.27 -10.35 -33.23
C SER A 423 11.06 -11.63 -33.50
N TRP A 424 10.38 -12.77 -33.44
CA TRP A 424 11.01 -14.09 -33.42
C TRP A 424 12.01 -14.30 -34.56
N GLY A 425 11.68 -13.87 -35.79
CA GLY A 425 12.57 -14.00 -36.94
C GLY A 425 13.88 -13.23 -36.76
N THR A 426 13.81 -12.00 -36.25
CA THR A 426 14.97 -11.15 -35.96
C THR A 426 15.80 -11.73 -34.83
N ALA A 427 15.16 -12.05 -33.69
CA ALA A 427 15.81 -12.63 -32.53
C ALA A 427 16.48 -13.96 -32.86
N ARG A 428 15.82 -14.85 -33.62
CA ARG A 428 16.38 -16.15 -34.03
C ARG A 428 17.53 -15.99 -35.03
N GLY A 429 17.46 -14.98 -35.89
CA GLY A 429 18.53 -14.62 -36.83
C GLY A 429 19.77 -14.06 -36.13
N TRP A 430 19.61 -13.34 -35.01
CA TRP A 430 20.74 -12.93 -34.18
C TRP A 430 21.32 -14.11 -33.40
N TRP A 431 20.46 -14.95 -32.82
CA TRP A 431 20.87 -16.16 -32.11
C TRP A 431 21.67 -17.13 -32.99
N SER A 432 21.25 -17.33 -34.24
CA SER A 432 21.98 -18.21 -35.17
C SER A 432 23.35 -17.69 -35.57
N ARG A 433 23.64 -16.39 -35.40
CA ARG A 433 24.99 -15.83 -35.61
C ARG A 433 25.90 -16.07 -34.42
N ILE A 434 25.36 -15.94 -33.20
CA ILE A 434 26.12 -16.11 -31.95
C ILE A 434 26.37 -17.59 -31.68
N TRP A 435 25.33 -18.40 -31.84
CA TRP A 435 25.40 -19.84 -31.70
C TRP A 435 24.95 -20.46 -33.01
N PRO A 436 25.85 -20.62 -34.00
CA PRO A 436 25.53 -21.32 -35.24
C PRO A 436 24.93 -22.68 -34.94
N SER A 437 23.97 -23.12 -35.75
CA SER A 437 23.61 -24.53 -35.74
C SER A 437 24.79 -25.29 -36.30
N GLY A 438 25.70 -25.69 -35.40
CA GLY A 438 26.72 -26.67 -35.70
C GLY A 438 26.01 -27.82 -36.38
N GLY A 439 26.28 -27.99 -37.66
CA GLY A 439 25.87 -29.15 -38.42
C GLY A 439 26.62 -30.35 -37.89
N GLY A 440 26.29 -30.79 -36.68
CA GLY A 440 26.57 -32.16 -36.28
C GLY A 440 25.81 -33.01 -37.28
N ARG A 441 26.52 -33.57 -38.26
CA ARG A 441 26.01 -34.69 -39.05
C ARG A 441 25.34 -35.64 -38.06
N PRO A 442 24.12 -36.14 -38.33
CA PRO A 442 23.56 -37.21 -37.51
C PRO A 442 24.55 -38.37 -37.59
N ALA A 443 25.40 -38.51 -36.57
CA ALA A 443 26.47 -39.49 -36.57
C ALA A 443 25.94 -40.91 -36.31
N ASP A 444 24.66 -41.06 -35.94
CA ASP A 444 24.05 -42.36 -35.70
C ASP A 444 22.71 -42.46 -36.44
N GLY A 445 22.53 -43.56 -37.18
CA GLY A 445 21.54 -43.79 -38.23
C GLY A 445 20.04 -43.64 -37.89
N PRO A 446 19.14 -44.03 -38.83
CA PRO A 446 17.71 -43.65 -38.87
C PRO A 446 16.82 -44.30 -37.79
N GLY A 447 17.38 -44.71 -36.66
CA GLY A 447 16.68 -45.34 -35.55
C GLY A 447 16.05 -44.34 -34.56
N PRO A 448 15.08 -44.80 -33.74
CA PRO A 448 14.47 -43.99 -32.68
C PRO A 448 15.48 -43.47 -31.65
N ALA A 449 16.57 -44.22 -31.39
CA ALA A 449 17.66 -43.78 -30.52
C ALA A 449 18.43 -42.56 -31.07
N GLY A 450 18.62 -42.48 -32.39
CA GLY A 450 19.26 -41.33 -33.05
C GLY A 450 18.40 -40.06 -32.96
N ARG A 451 17.07 -40.19 -33.04
CA ARG A 451 16.13 -39.08 -32.84
C ARG A 451 16.15 -38.56 -31.40
N ILE A 452 16.17 -39.45 -30.42
CA ILE A 452 16.23 -39.08 -28.99
C ILE A 452 17.55 -38.35 -28.67
N ARG A 453 18.68 -38.86 -29.16
CA ARG A 453 20.01 -38.24 -28.96
C ARG A 453 20.12 -36.88 -29.65
N ALA A 454 19.54 -36.74 -30.85
CA ALA A 454 19.46 -35.46 -31.55
C ALA A 454 18.56 -34.43 -30.83
N TRP A 455 17.48 -34.89 -30.17
CA TRP A 455 16.62 -34.02 -29.36
C TRP A 455 17.35 -33.55 -28.09
N LEU A 456 17.94 -34.47 -27.32
CA LEU A 456 18.74 -34.16 -26.13
C LEU A 456 19.86 -33.15 -26.38
N ASN A 457 20.54 -33.24 -27.53
CA ASN A 457 21.61 -32.31 -27.90
C ASN A 457 21.10 -30.93 -28.33
N ARG A 458 19.81 -30.80 -28.71
CA ARG A 458 19.19 -29.52 -29.11
C ARG A 458 18.49 -28.82 -27.96
N THR A 459 17.92 -29.56 -27.01
CA THR A 459 17.19 -29.04 -25.86
C THR A 459 17.94 -27.97 -25.06
N PRO A 460 19.22 -28.15 -24.65
CA PRO A 460 19.90 -27.12 -23.87
C PRO A 460 20.08 -25.83 -24.66
N ARG A 461 20.31 -25.91 -25.98
CA ARG A 461 20.47 -24.74 -26.83
C ARG A 461 19.16 -23.97 -27.02
N GLU A 462 18.06 -24.66 -27.28
CA GLU A 462 16.75 -24.02 -27.40
C GLU A 462 16.26 -23.50 -26.04
N ALA A 463 16.59 -24.16 -24.94
CA ALA A 463 16.35 -23.66 -23.59
C ALA A 463 17.15 -22.38 -23.30
N THR A 464 18.44 -22.33 -23.63
CA THR A 464 19.25 -21.10 -23.49
C THR A 464 18.72 -19.98 -24.37
N PHE A 465 18.26 -20.29 -25.58
CA PHE A 465 17.61 -19.30 -26.44
C PHE A 465 16.39 -18.70 -25.75
N LEU A 466 15.47 -19.53 -25.25
CA LEU A 466 14.21 -19.09 -24.66
C LEU A 466 14.36 -18.43 -23.28
N LEU A 467 15.23 -18.95 -22.42
CA LEU A 467 15.35 -18.56 -21.02
C LEU A 467 16.44 -17.50 -20.76
N VAL A 468 17.39 -17.34 -21.68
CA VAL A 468 18.52 -16.41 -21.45
C VAL A 468 18.62 -15.39 -22.57
N PHE A 469 18.60 -15.83 -23.82
CA PHE A 469 18.81 -14.92 -24.94
C PHE A 469 17.57 -14.08 -25.26
N LEU A 470 16.42 -14.72 -25.39
CA LEU A 470 15.16 -14.07 -25.77
C LEU A 470 14.72 -12.98 -24.78
N PRO A 471 14.79 -13.16 -23.45
CA PRO A 471 14.42 -12.11 -22.49
C PRO A 471 15.33 -10.88 -22.57
N VAL A 472 16.62 -11.06 -22.87
CA VAL A 472 17.58 -9.96 -22.97
C VAL A 472 17.43 -9.21 -24.29
N VAL A 473 17.18 -9.95 -25.38
CA VAL A 473 17.34 -9.44 -26.75
C VAL A 473 16.00 -9.16 -27.43
N GLY A 474 14.89 -9.67 -26.89
CA GLY A 474 13.59 -9.58 -27.54
C GLY A 474 13.07 -8.15 -27.70
N PHE A 475 13.30 -7.27 -26.73
CA PHE A 475 12.93 -5.85 -26.86
C PHE A 475 13.78 -5.13 -27.93
N PRO A 476 15.12 -5.20 -27.92
CA PRO A 476 15.94 -4.70 -29.02
C PRO A 476 15.57 -5.27 -30.40
N ALA A 477 15.27 -6.56 -30.50
CA ALA A 477 14.88 -7.22 -31.74
C ALA A 477 13.55 -6.68 -32.29
N LEU A 478 12.59 -6.38 -31.40
CA LEU A 478 11.33 -5.75 -31.77
C LEU A 478 11.55 -4.33 -32.29
N MET A 479 12.37 -3.52 -31.60
CA MET A 479 12.70 -2.16 -32.04
C MET A 479 13.36 -2.15 -33.41
N TRP A 480 14.30 -3.07 -33.65
CA TRP A 480 14.93 -3.23 -34.96
C TRP A 480 13.91 -3.61 -36.04
N GLN A 481 13.03 -4.57 -35.75
CA GLN A 481 12.01 -4.99 -36.70
C GLN A 481 11.04 -3.86 -37.05
N LEU A 482 10.62 -3.06 -36.06
CA LEU A 482 9.79 -1.88 -36.28
C LEU A 482 10.51 -0.85 -37.15
N ALA A 483 11.80 -0.58 -36.88
CA ALA A 483 12.59 0.34 -37.69
C ALA A 483 12.69 -0.12 -39.16
N VAL A 484 12.95 -1.41 -39.40
CA VAL A 484 12.99 -1.98 -40.75
C VAL A 484 11.61 -1.88 -41.43
N GLN A 485 10.53 -2.21 -40.73
CA GLN A 485 9.17 -2.13 -41.31
C GLN A 485 8.75 -0.70 -41.62
N THR A 486 9.07 0.26 -40.75
CA THR A 486 8.82 1.68 -41.00
C THR A 486 9.62 2.16 -42.21
N TRP A 487 10.90 1.80 -42.29
CA TRP A 487 11.73 2.11 -43.46
C TRP A 487 11.18 1.51 -44.76
N GLU A 488 10.74 0.25 -44.72
CA GLU A 488 10.10 -0.40 -45.87
C GLU A 488 8.81 0.28 -46.30
N THR A 489 8.00 0.74 -45.34
CA THR A 489 6.74 1.44 -45.61
C THR A 489 6.99 2.82 -46.22
N VAL A 490 7.95 3.58 -45.66
CA VAL A 490 8.33 4.91 -46.18
C VAL A 490 8.94 4.82 -47.58
N THR A 491 9.76 3.79 -47.84
CA THR A 491 10.41 3.61 -49.15
C THR A 491 9.55 2.85 -50.17
N ALA A 492 8.42 2.26 -49.77
CA ALA A 492 7.51 1.53 -50.66
C ALA A 492 7.05 2.34 -51.89
N PRO A 493 6.58 3.60 -51.79
CA PRO A 493 6.19 4.38 -52.96
C PRO A 493 7.37 4.61 -53.93
N PHE A 494 8.56 4.93 -53.41
CA PHE A 494 9.76 5.13 -54.23
C PHE A 494 10.18 3.86 -54.96
N ARG A 495 10.17 2.71 -54.27
CA ARG A 495 10.45 1.39 -54.88
C ARG A 495 9.41 1.03 -55.94
N TRP A 496 8.14 1.39 -55.73
CA TRP A 496 7.07 1.16 -56.70
C TRP A 496 7.26 2.01 -57.96
N VAL A 497 7.56 3.31 -57.81
CA VAL A 497 7.87 4.21 -58.94
C VAL A 497 9.09 3.67 -59.70
N TYR A 498 10.17 3.33 -58.99
CA TYR A 498 11.37 2.76 -59.58
C TYR A 498 11.08 1.48 -60.37
N ARG A 499 10.32 0.52 -59.80
CA ARG A 499 9.96 -0.73 -60.49
C ARG A 499 9.01 -0.52 -61.68
N ARG A 500 8.14 0.49 -61.64
CA ARG A 500 7.11 0.70 -62.67
C ARG A 500 7.62 1.47 -63.87
N PHE A 501 8.54 2.43 -63.67
CA PHE A 501 9.03 3.31 -64.73
C PHE A 501 10.44 2.94 -65.20
N LEU A 502 11.38 2.61 -64.30
CA LEU A 502 12.79 2.39 -64.67
C LEU A 502 13.12 0.95 -65.11
N ARG A 503 12.19 -0.02 -64.97
CA ARG A 503 12.39 -1.40 -65.44
C ARG A 503 11.69 -1.72 -66.77
N ARG A 504 11.03 -0.75 -67.41
CA ARG A 504 10.38 -0.96 -68.72
C ARG A 504 11.24 -0.56 -69.92
N GLU A 505 12.48 -0.13 -69.68
CA GLU A 505 13.42 0.30 -70.73
C GLU A 505 14.53 -0.73 -71.03
N ILE A 506 14.40 -1.96 -70.54
CA ILE A 506 15.21 -3.14 -70.91
C ILE A 506 14.24 -4.27 -71.21
#